data_AF-A0A1I2MM30-F1
#
_entry.id   AF-A0A1I2MM30-F1
#
_cell.length_a   1.000
_cell.length_b   1.000
_cell.length_c   1.000
_cell.angle_alpha   90.00
_cell.angle_beta   90.00
_cell.angle_gamma   90.00
#
_symmetry.space_group_name_H-M   'P 1'
#
loop_
_entity.id
_entity.type
_entity.pdbx_description
1 polymer ?
#
loop_
_entity_poly.entity_id
_entity_poly.type
_entity_poly.pdbx_seq_one_letter_code
_entity_poly.pdbx_strand_id
1 'polypeptide(L)'
;MNAAVDAAVCLLLVGAAVFGVSTVSDPVETGDSARTDAVAESLATSTTTVTYALRPGTGPVRGTPAAFPRENGSDFRRTTHGTFAGLLARAAVDTAGFDDDSLTGSRDDFRRAVREATAGSFETSNLRIDAEWRPYPGSPVGGRVGVGTEPPETARVHAATLSVPSGADPVPVAADDFETLGLAVSERVVETLVPRETAIIALRGDYPSSALMWHRYGRLGEELGVSVERDLRAENATASNRRLADALAPRVESDLRDRFDSPSEAASAVDVHRVRIVVRAWESEGRVA
;
A
#
# COMPACT_ATOMS: atom_id res chain seq x y z
N MET A 1 -19.50 -30.57 -8.27
CA MET A 1 -18.08 -30.94 -8.12
C MET A 1 -17.29 -29.65 -7.87
N ASN A 2 -17.17 -29.30 -6.58
CA ASN A 2 -16.15 -28.48 -5.91
C ASN A 2 -15.61 -27.15 -6.51
N ALA A 3 -16.44 -26.21 -6.96
CA ALA A 3 -16.00 -24.80 -7.12
C ALA A 3 -15.97 -24.04 -5.77
N ALA A 4 -16.91 -24.33 -4.87
CA ALA A 4 -16.99 -23.69 -3.55
C ALA A 4 -15.91 -24.18 -2.57
N VAL A 5 -15.43 -25.42 -2.76
CA VAL A 5 -14.34 -25.99 -1.95
C VAL A 5 -12.97 -25.52 -2.46
N ASP A 6 -12.81 -25.30 -3.77
CA ASP A 6 -11.54 -24.80 -4.35
C ASP A 6 -11.32 -23.30 -4.07
N ALA A 7 -12.40 -22.50 -4.06
CA ALA A 7 -12.34 -21.11 -3.61
C ALA A 7 -12.07 -20.99 -2.10
N ALA A 8 -12.59 -21.90 -1.28
CA ALA A 8 -12.34 -21.92 0.16
C ALA A 8 -10.92 -22.39 0.52
N VAL A 9 -10.32 -23.29 -0.26
CA VAL A 9 -8.93 -23.75 -0.07
C VAL A 9 -7.91 -22.75 -0.64
N CYS A 10 -8.22 -22.08 -1.75
CA CYS A 10 -7.35 -21.04 -2.31
C CYS A 10 -7.37 -19.74 -1.46
N LEU A 11 -8.52 -19.37 -0.89
CA LEU A 11 -8.61 -18.25 0.08
C LEU A 11 -8.05 -18.57 1.47
N LEU A 12 -7.82 -19.85 1.78
CA LEU A 12 -7.06 -20.28 2.97
C LEU A 12 -5.54 -20.18 2.76
N LEU A 13 -5.07 -20.20 1.51
CA LEU A 13 -3.63 -20.23 1.17
C LEU A 13 -3.00 -18.85 0.97
N VAL A 14 -3.78 -17.77 0.87
CA VAL A 14 -3.28 -16.39 1.02
C VAL A 14 -3.39 -15.97 2.49
N GLY A 15 -2.89 -16.84 3.37
CA GLY A 15 -2.56 -16.45 4.74
C GLY A 15 -1.36 -15.52 4.67
N ALA A 16 -1.59 -14.23 4.90
CA ALA A 16 -0.50 -13.27 5.07
C ALA A 16 0.41 -13.79 6.19
N ALA A 17 1.61 -14.25 5.85
CA ALA A 17 2.65 -14.52 6.82
C ALA A 17 3.04 -13.18 7.46
N VAL A 18 2.46 -12.89 8.62
CA VAL A 18 2.90 -11.78 9.47
C VAL A 18 4.25 -12.21 10.06
N PHE A 19 5.34 -11.65 9.55
CA PHE A 19 6.67 -11.89 10.11
C PHE A 19 6.93 -10.92 11.26
N GLY A 20 7.03 -11.48 12.48
CA GLY A 20 7.76 -10.97 13.64
C GLY A 20 7.46 -9.55 14.13
N VAL A 21 6.96 -9.43 15.36
CA VAL A 21 7.09 -8.19 16.13
C VAL A 21 8.58 -8.05 16.50
N SER A 22 9.27 -7.06 15.92
CA SER A 22 10.63 -6.71 16.37
C SER A 22 10.51 -5.70 17.50
N THR A 23 10.77 -6.14 18.73
CA THR A 23 10.86 -5.25 19.89
C THR A 23 12.25 -4.62 19.93
N VAL A 24 12.33 -3.30 19.86
CA VAL A 24 13.54 -2.59 20.30
C VAL A 24 13.56 -2.70 21.81
N SER A 25 14.56 -3.40 22.35
CA SER A 25 14.67 -3.65 23.79
C SER A 25 15.05 -2.38 24.55
N ASP A 26 14.16 -1.91 25.43
CA ASP A 26 14.49 -1.03 26.55
C ASP A 26 13.86 -1.59 27.86
N PRO A 27 14.49 -1.40 29.03
CA PRO A 27 14.20 -2.15 30.24
C PRO A 27 12.97 -1.62 31.00
N VAL A 28 12.22 -2.57 31.60
CA VAL A 28 10.96 -2.44 32.36
C VAL A 28 9.71 -2.36 31.47
N GLU A 29 8.92 -3.44 31.45
CA GLU A 29 7.56 -3.46 30.88
C GLU A 29 6.68 -2.45 31.65
N THR A 30 6.51 -1.26 31.09
CA THR A 30 5.47 -0.31 31.52
C THR A 30 4.13 -0.73 30.92
N GLY A 31 3.01 -0.42 31.59
CA GLY A 31 1.67 -0.83 31.13
C GLY A 31 1.34 -0.41 29.69
N ASP A 32 1.95 0.67 29.20
CA ASP A 32 1.77 1.16 27.84
C ASP A 32 2.49 0.34 26.76
N SER A 33 3.66 -0.26 27.06
CA SER A 33 4.31 -1.16 26.08
C SER A 33 3.45 -2.41 25.87
N ALA A 34 2.95 -2.98 26.97
CA ALA A 34 2.02 -4.11 26.94
C ALA A 34 0.72 -3.75 26.19
N ARG A 35 0.22 -2.52 26.32
CA ARG A 35 -0.93 -2.03 25.54
C ARG A 35 -0.63 -1.94 24.05
N THR A 36 0.51 -1.35 23.65
CA THR A 36 0.86 -1.26 22.22
C THR A 36 1.05 -2.62 21.58
N ASP A 37 1.67 -3.56 22.30
CA ASP A 37 1.87 -4.93 21.83
C ASP A 37 0.54 -5.68 21.72
N ALA A 38 -0.35 -5.56 22.69
CA ALA A 38 -1.69 -6.16 22.64
C ALA A 38 -2.55 -5.61 21.50
N VAL A 39 -2.46 -4.30 21.21
CA VAL A 39 -3.13 -3.69 20.05
C VAL A 39 -2.51 -4.21 18.75
N ALA A 40 -1.19 -4.29 18.67
CA ALA A 40 -0.50 -4.81 17.49
C ALA A 40 -0.88 -6.27 17.21
N GLU A 41 -0.92 -7.12 18.24
CA GLU A 41 -1.38 -8.50 18.14
C GLU A 41 -2.86 -8.58 17.71
N SER A 42 -3.72 -7.72 18.28
CA SER A 42 -5.12 -7.65 17.90
C SER A 42 -5.32 -7.21 16.45
N LEU A 43 -4.53 -6.23 15.96
CA LEU A 43 -4.54 -5.80 14.55
C LEU A 43 -4.15 -6.95 13.62
N ALA A 44 -3.16 -7.74 14.01
CA ALA A 44 -2.64 -8.84 13.22
C ALA A 44 -3.61 -10.03 13.15
N THR A 45 -4.42 -10.26 14.18
CA THR A 45 -5.24 -11.48 14.31
C THR A 45 -6.74 -11.26 14.15
N SER A 46 -7.26 -10.09 14.53
CA SER A 46 -8.70 -9.79 14.43
C SER A 46 -9.08 -9.44 13.00
N THR A 47 -10.18 -10.03 12.53
CA THR A 47 -10.67 -9.85 11.16
C THR A 47 -11.92 -8.99 11.09
N THR A 48 -12.09 -8.32 9.95
CA THR A 48 -13.29 -7.55 9.65
C THR A 48 -13.61 -7.60 8.16
N THR A 49 -14.82 -7.21 7.82
CA THR A 49 -15.30 -7.09 6.44
C THR A 49 -15.64 -5.65 6.16
N VAL A 50 -15.03 -5.08 5.11
CA VAL A 50 -15.32 -3.74 4.64
C VAL A 50 -16.01 -3.78 3.29
N THR A 51 -17.06 -2.97 3.14
CA THR A 51 -17.75 -2.74 1.86
C THR A 51 -17.49 -1.32 1.42
N TYR A 52 -17.09 -1.16 0.16
CA TYR A 52 -16.69 0.11 -0.41
C TYR A 52 -17.12 0.20 -1.87
N ALA A 53 -17.11 1.41 -2.43
CA ALA A 53 -17.32 1.63 -3.86
C ALA A 53 -16.00 2.05 -4.50
N LEU A 54 -15.71 1.52 -5.69
CA LEU A 54 -14.69 2.10 -6.54
C LEU A 54 -15.26 3.36 -7.18
N ARG A 55 -14.42 4.36 -7.37
CA ARG A 55 -14.74 5.56 -8.16
C ARG A 55 -13.58 5.83 -9.10
N PRO A 56 -13.72 6.60 -10.18
CA PRO A 56 -12.54 7.00 -10.94
C PRO A 56 -11.57 7.83 -10.09
N GLY A 57 -12.15 8.71 -9.26
CA GLY A 57 -11.41 9.76 -8.58
C GLY A 57 -11.10 10.90 -9.54
N THR A 58 -10.10 11.72 -9.18
CA THR A 58 -9.43 12.80 -9.95
C THR A 58 -9.74 12.89 -11.45
N GLY A 59 -9.83 14.13 -11.96
CA GLY A 59 -10.27 14.48 -13.32
C GLY A 59 -9.63 13.72 -14.50
N PRO A 60 -10.15 13.93 -15.72
CA PRO A 60 -9.82 13.12 -16.89
C PRO A 60 -8.32 13.15 -17.22
N VAL A 61 -7.76 12.00 -17.57
CA VAL A 61 -6.37 11.86 -18.03
C VAL A 61 -6.30 12.02 -19.53
N ARG A 62 -5.47 12.96 -20.00
CA ARG A 62 -5.24 13.17 -21.42
C ARG A 62 -4.62 11.92 -22.06
N GLY A 63 -5.14 11.53 -23.22
CA GLY A 63 -4.61 10.38 -23.97
C GLY A 63 -5.04 9.01 -23.43
N THR A 64 -6.02 8.95 -22.52
CA THR A 64 -6.67 7.68 -22.17
C THR A 64 -8.04 7.54 -22.82
N PRO A 65 -8.40 6.36 -23.33
CA PRO A 65 -9.77 6.07 -23.76
C PRO A 65 -10.74 5.86 -22.57
N ALA A 66 -10.28 6.06 -21.33
CA ALA A 66 -11.08 5.86 -20.13
C ALA A 66 -12.21 6.91 -20.06
N ALA A 67 -13.40 6.50 -20.50
CA ALA A 67 -14.64 7.24 -20.30
C ALA A 67 -15.40 6.64 -19.12
N PHE A 68 -15.93 7.51 -18.26
CA PHE A 68 -16.76 7.11 -17.12
C PHE A 68 -18.20 7.59 -17.33
N PRO A 69 -19.00 6.90 -18.16
CA PRO A 69 -20.41 7.27 -18.39
C PRO A 69 -21.26 7.18 -17.11
N ARG A 70 -20.80 6.42 -16.13
CA ARG A 70 -21.26 6.45 -14.73
C ARG A 70 -20.03 6.48 -13.83
N GLU A 71 -20.21 6.86 -12.58
CA GLU A 71 -19.12 6.91 -11.58
C GLU A 71 -19.51 6.21 -10.27
N ASN A 72 -20.66 5.55 -10.26
CA ASN A 72 -21.22 4.85 -9.12
C ASN A 72 -22.20 3.75 -9.59
N GLY A 73 -22.60 2.87 -8.65
CA GLY A 73 -23.53 1.76 -8.91
C GLY A 73 -23.13 0.48 -8.20
N SER A 74 -23.94 -0.58 -8.36
CA SER A 74 -23.62 -1.93 -7.84
C SER A 74 -22.32 -2.47 -8.40
N ASP A 75 -22.04 -2.19 -9.68
CA ASP A 75 -20.89 -2.75 -10.40
C ASP A 75 -19.56 -2.13 -9.95
N PHE A 76 -19.64 -1.02 -9.21
CA PHE A 76 -18.52 -0.38 -8.52
C PHE A 76 -18.34 -0.87 -7.08
N ARG A 77 -19.35 -1.51 -6.50
CA ARG A 77 -19.32 -1.98 -5.11
C ARG A 77 -18.38 -3.18 -5.01
N ARG A 78 -17.55 -3.19 -3.98
CA ARG A 78 -16.64 -4.27 -3.64
C ARG A 78 -16.74 -4.55 -2.15
N THR A 79 -16.43 -5.79 -1.80
CA THR A 79 -16.35 -6.24 -0.41
C THR A 79 -15.01 -6.96 -0.24
N THR A 80 -14.34 -6.72 0.87
CA THR A 80 -13.07 -7.36 1.19
C THR A 80 -13.08 -7.73 2.67
N HIS A 81 -12.58 -8.93 2.96
CA HIS A 81 -12.41 -9.46 4.30
C HIS A 81 -10.92 -9.67 4.57
N GLY A 82 -10.48 -9.46 5.79
CA GLY A 82 -9.09 -9.68 6.20
C GLY A 82 -8.84 -9.20 7.62
N THR A 83 -7.60 -9.35 8.07
CA THR A 83 -7.16 -8.79 9.36
C THR A 83 -7.09 -7.27 9.29
N PHE A 84 -7.21 -6.56 10.41
CA PHE A 84 -7.07 -5.09 10.39
C PHE A 84 -5.71 -4.66 9.85
N ALA A 85 -4.63 -5.35 10.27
CA ALA A 85 -3.27 -5.11 9.75
C ALA A 85 -3.21 -5.33 8.23
N GLY A 86 -3.78 -6.42 7.72
CA GLY A 86 -3.83 -6.70 6.28
C GLY A 86 -4.65 -5.67 5.49
N LEU A 87 -5.78 -5.21 6.03
CA LEU A 87 -6.61 -4.20 5.39
C LEU A 87 -5.97 -2.81 5.40
N LEU A 88 -5.30 -2.43 6.49
CA LEU A 88 -4.53 -1.19 6.58
C LEU A 88 -3.35 -1.21 5.60
N ALA A 89 -2.63 -2.33 5.54
CA ALA A 89 -1.52 -2.50 4.61
C ALA A 89 -1.98 -2.41 3.16
N ARG A 90 -3.05 -3.12 2.82
CA ARG A 90 -3.67 -3.03 1.51
C ARG A 90 -4.11 -1.61 1.20
N ALA A 91 -4.71 -0.88 2.14
CA ALA A 91 -5.15 0.50 1.92
C ALA A 91 -3.97 1.45 1.68
N ALA A 92 -2.84 1.26 2.37
CA ALA A 92 -1.61 2.02 2.12
C ALA A 92 -1.08 1.77 0.70
N VAL A 93 -1.05 0.52 0.24
CA VAL A 93 -0.60 0.16 -1.11
C VAL A 93 -1.60 0.61 -2.20
N ASP A 94 -2.89 0.35 -2.03
CA ASP A 94 -3.93 0.62 -3.03
C ASP A 94 -4.13 2.14 -3.29
N THR A 95 -3.74 2.99 -2.33
CA THR A 95 -3.75 4.46 -2.42
C THR A 95 -2.37 5.07 -2.60
N ALA A 96 -1.36 4.26 -2.89
CA ALA A 96 -0.03 4.76 -3.16
C ALA A 96 0.04 5.57 -4.46
N GLY A 97 0.96 6.52 -4.49
CA GLY A 97 1.28 7.34 -5.64
C GLY A 97 2.58 8.10 -5.39
N PHE A 98 2.66 9.36 -5.82
CA PHE A 98 3.87 10.17 -5.78
C PHE A 98 3.68 11.35 -4.84
N ASP A 99 4.70 11.67 -4.06
CA ASP A 99 4.74 12.84 -3.18
C ASP A 99 3.53 12.91 -2.22
N ASP A 100 3.14 11.73 -1.69
CA ASP A 100 1.97 11.47 -0.85
C ASP A 100 0.58 11.65 -1.51
N ASP A 101 0.55 12.03 -2.79
CA ASP A 101 -0.67 12.06 -3.59
C ASP A 101 -0.97 10.67 -4.18
N SER A 102 -2.21 10.20 -3.97
CA SER A 102 -2.66 8.93 -4.53
C SER A 102 -2.72 9.00 -6.06
N LEU A 103 -2.22 7.96 -6.73
CA LEU A 103 -2.23 7.87 -8.19
C LEU A 103 -3.64 8.06 -8.79
N THR A 104 -4.64 7.53 -8.10
CA THR A 104 -6.07 7.62 -8.45
C THR A 104 -6.91 7.79 -7.17
N GLY A 105 -8.08 8.41 -7.25
CA GLY A 105 -9.05 8.40 -6.14
C GLY A 105 -9.87 7.11 -6.04
N SER A 106 -9.52 6.07 -6.81
CA SER A 106 -10.39 4.89 -6.95
C SER A 106 -10.54 4.02 -5.71
N ARG A 107 -9.64 4.22 -4.76
CA ARG A 107 -9.56 3.46 -3.50
C ARG A 107 -9.82 4.33 -2.28
N ASP A 108 -10.30 5.57 -2.45
CA ASP A 108 -10.58 6.48 -1.34
C ASP A 108 -11.67 5.95 -0.40
N ASP A 109 -12.76 5.42 -0.97
CA ASP A 109 -13.83 4.79 -0.20
C ASP A 109 -13.35 3.53 0.53
N PHE A 110 -12.39 2.78 -0.03
CA PHE A 110 -11.77 1.63 0.64
C PHE A 110 -10.92 2.09 1.84
N ARG A 111 -10.01 3.05 1.63
CA ARG A 111 -9.19 3.64 2.69
C ARG A 111 -10.05 4.19 3.82
N ARG A 112 -11.12 4.91 3.48
CA ARG A 112 -12.07 5.44 4.46
C ARG A 112 -12.78 4.34 5.24
N ALA A 113 -13.32 3.32 4.57
CA ALA A 113 -14.01 2.21 5.22
C ALA A 113 -13.09 1.43 6.17
N VAL A 114 -11.82 1.22 5.81
CA VAL A 114 -10.82 0.58 6.68
C VAL A 114 -10.51 1.44 7.92
N ARG A 115 -10.36 2.76 7.75
CA ARG A 115 -10.15 3.68 8.89
C ARG A 115 -11.34 3.70 9.84
N GLU A 116 -12.56 3.77 9.31
CA GLU A 116 -13.79 3.74 10.09
C GLU A 116 -13.94 2.40 10.85
N ALA A 117 -13.69 1.27 10.18
CA ALA A 117 -13.73 -0.05 10.82
C ALA A 117 -12.69 -0.18 11.94
N THR A 118 -11.47 0.30 11.71
CA THR A 118 -10.39 0.27 12.72
C THR A 118 -10.73 1.18 13.91
N ALA A 119 -11.15 2.41 13.66
CA ALA A 119 -11.54 3.34 14.72
C ALA A 119 -12.76 2.87 15.53
N GLY A 120 -13.66 2.09 14.92
CA GLY A 120 -14.80 1.50 15.60
C GLY A 120 -14.46 0.26 16.45
N SER A 121 -13.31 -0.36 16.23
CA SER A 121 -12.88 -1.57 16.97
C SER A 121 -11.82 -1.28 18.04
N PHE A 122 -11.07 -0.19 17.93
CA PHE A 122 -10.02 0.18 18.87
C PHE A 122 -10.30 1.52 19.54
N GLU A 123 -10.00 1.66 20.84
CA GLU A 123 -10.09 2.95 21.52
C GLU A 123 -8.95 3.88 21.04
N THR A 124 -9.31 4.91 20.27
CA THR A 124 -8.35 5.78 19.56
C THR A 124 -8.04 7.10 20.28
N SER A 125 -8.50 7.28 21.51
CA SER A 125 -8.35 8.51 22.32
C SER A 125 -6.87 8.89 22.54
N ASN A 126 -6.05 7.90 22.92
CA ASN A 126 -4.61 8.04 23.11
C ASN A 126 -3.82 6.98 22.32
N LEU A 127 -4.26 6.73 21.08
CA LEU A 127 -3.68 5.71 20.21
C LEU A 127 -3.62 6.23 18.78
N ARG A 128 -2.45 6.06 18.15
CA ARG A 128 -2.20 6.33 16.73
C ARG A 128 -1.76 5.04 16.06
N ILE A 129 -2.38 4.72 14.93
CA ILE A 129 -1.95 3.61 14.07
C ILE A 129 -1.62 4.19 12.70
N ASP A 130 -0.38 4.06 12.27
CA ASP A 130 0.08 4.47 10.95
C ASP A 130 0.56 3.26 10.16
N ALA A 131 -0.11 2.95 9.05
CA ALA A 131 0.36 2.01 8.04
C ALA A 131 1.02 2.78 6.90
N GLU A 132 2.24 2.42 6.54
CA GLU A 132 3.05 3.08 5.53
C GLU A 132 3.73 2.06 4.62
N TRP A 133 3.56 2.25 3.32
CA TRP A 133 4.30 1.53 2.29
C TRP A 133 5.20 2.50 1.55
N ARG A 134 6.51 2.21 1.52
CA ARG A 134 7.51 2.88 0.69
C ARG A 134 8.54 1.84 0.24
N PRO A 135 9.03 1.88 -1.01
CA PRO A 135 10.02 0.92 -1.51
C PRO A 135 11.38 1.04 -0.82
N TYR A 136 11.69 2.19 -0.24
CA TYR A 136 12.86 2.44 0.61
C TYR A 136 12.60 3.73 1.44
N PRO A 137 13.34 3.97 2.54
CA PRO A 137 13.15 5.16 3.37
C PRO A 137 13.22 6.47 2.58
N GLY A 138 12.20 7.32 2.74
CA GLY A 138 12.14 8.62 2.08
C GLY A 138 11.80 8.60 0.59
N SER A 139 11.51 7.43 0.00
CA SER A 139 11.07 7.31 -1.39
C SER A 139 9.92 8.28 -1.71
N PRO A 140 9.95 9.00 -2.84
CA PRO A 140 8.85 9.85 -3.26
C PRO A 140 7.60 9.04 -3.66
N VAL A 141 7.78 7.76 -3.99
CA VAL A 141 6.65 6.84 -4.22
C VAL A 141 6.27 6.16 -2.92
N GLY A 142 4.98 6.19 -2.59
CA GLY A 142 4.49 5.55 -1.38
C GLY A 142 3.01 5.79 -1.12
N GLY A 143 2.51 5.21 -0.04
CA GLY A 143 1.16 5.44 0.43
C GLY A 143 1.05 5.21 1.93
N ARG A 144 0.11 5.93 2.56
CA ARG A 144 -0.06 5.91 4.02
C ARG A 144 -1.53 5.96 4.45
N VAL A 145 -1.82 5.29 5.57
CA VAL A 145 -3.13 5.31 6.22
C VAL A 145 -2.94 5.48 7.72
N GLY A 146 -3.55 6.54 8.27
CA GLY A 146 -3.49 6.85 9.69
C GLY A 146 -4.86 6.75 10.38
N VAL A 147 -4.91 6.13 11.55
CA VAL A 147 -6.10 6.01 12.41
C VAL A 147 -5.78 6.56 13.80
N GLY A 148 -6.71 7.30 14.38
CA GLY A 148 -6.54 7.95 15.69
C GLY A 148 -5.85 9.32 15.63
N THR A 149 -5.67 9.91 16.80
CA THR A 149 -5.10 11.25 17.01
C THR A 149 -3.58 11.23 16.95
N GLU A 150 -2.93 12.38 16.78
CA GLU A 150 -1.47 12.48 16.93
C GLU A 150 -1.12 12.62 18.41
N PRO A 151 -0.05 11.99 18.91
CA PRO A 151 0.44 12.22 20.26
C PRO A 151 0.72 13.70 20.51
N PRO A 152 0.35 14.25 21.70
CA PRO A 152 0.83 15.55 22.14
C PRO A 152 2.36 15.60 22.17
N GLU A 153 2.94 16.76 21.86
CA GLU A 153 4.40 16.95 21.79
C GLU A 153 5.14 16.61 23.10
N THR A 154 4.45 16.73 24.24
CA THR A 154 5.00 16.47 25.59
C THR A 154 4.73 15.07 26.12
N ALA A 155 3.92 14.27 25.41
CA ALA A 155 3.50 12.97 25.91
C ALA A 155 4.64 11.95 25.79
N ARG A 156 4.77 11.08 26.80
CA ARG A 156 5.61 9.89 26.67
C ARG A 156 4.90 8.91 25.74
N VAL A 157 5.54 8.57 24.63
CA VAL A 157 4.98 7.68 23.60
C VAL A 157 5.67 6.32 23.67
N HIS A 158 4.86 5.27 23.73
CA HIS A 158 5.28 3.89 23.50
C HIS A 158 4.86 3.46 22.10
N ALA A 159 5.67 2.62 21.45
CA ALA A 159 5.39 2.17 20.09
C ALA A 159 5.69 0.70 19.86
N ALA A 160 4.80 0.04 19.13
CA ALA A 160 4.98 -1.31 18.59
C ALA A 160 4.94 -1.26 17.06
N THR A 161 5.73 -2.10 16.40
CA THR A 161 5.80 -2.14 14.93
C THR A 161 5.47 -3.52 14.40
N LEU A 162 4.63 -3.56 13.36
CA LEU A 162 4.30 -4.75 12.58
C LEU A 162 4.80 -4.60 11.15
N SER A 163 5.24 -5.72 10.58
CA SER A 163 5.58 -5.84 9.17
C SER A 163 4.55 -6.72 8.47
N VAL A 164 3.83 -6.17 7.50
CA VAL A 164 2.81 -6.89 6.72
C VAL A 164 3.26 -6.99 5.26
N PRO A 165 3.11 -8.14 4.58
CA PRO A 165 3.41 -8.23 3.16
C PRO A 165 2.63 -7.20 2.33
N SER A 166 3.31 -6.48 1.43
CA SER A 166 2.66 -5.55 0.49
C SER A 166 1.99 -6.27 -0.69
N GLY A 167 2.33 -7.55 -0.90
CA GLY A 167 1.97 -8.32 -2.09
C GLY A 167 2.99 -8.21 -3.22
N ALA A 168 4.02 -7.37 -3.08
CA ALA A 168 5.14 -7.32 -4.00
C ALA A 168 6.18 -8.40 -3.66
N ASP A 169 6.84 -8.91 -4.68
CA ASP A 169 8.02 -9.75 -4.50
C ASP A 169 9.23 -8.91 -4.05
N PRO A 170 10.16 -9.45 -3.26
CA PRO A 170 11.37 -8.74 -2.84
C PRO A 170 12.34 -8.50 -4.01
N VAL A 171 13.00 -7.35 -4.03
CA VAL A 171 14.05 -7.08 -5.02
C VAL A 171 15.22 -8.04 -4.77
N PRO A 172 15.71 -8.76 -5.79
CA PRO A 172 16.88 -9.61 -5.63
C PRO A 172 18.09 -8.75 -5.22
N VAL A 173 18.74 -9.11 -4.11
CA VAL A 173 19.69 -8.27 -3.34
C VAL A 173 21.10 -8.20 -3.97
N ALA A 174 21.24 -8.43 -5.27
CA ALA A 174 22.54 -8.39 -5.95
C ALA A 174 22.51 -7.29 -7.02
N ALA A 175 22.81 -6.06 -6.62
CA ALA A 175 23.08 -4.96 -7.53
C ALA A 175 24.45 -4.37 -7.20
N ASP A 176 25.36 -4.45 -8.16
CA ASP A 176 26.73 -3.92 -8.02
C ASP A 176 26.77 -2.39 -8.26
N ASP A 177 25.69 -1.82 -8.78
CA ASP A 177 25.55 -0.40 -9.12
C ASP A 177 24.11 0.11 -8.88
N PHE A 178 23.97 1.44 -8.79
CA PHE A 178 22.69 2.10 -8.55
C PHE A 178 21.73 2.02 -9.74
N GLU A 179 22.24 1.90 -10.97
CA GLU A 179 21.43 1.85 -12.20
C GLU A 179 20.61 0.54 -12.23
N THR A 180 21.30 -0.58 -12.04
CA THR A 180 20.71 -1.92 -11.94
C THR A 180 19.72 -2.01 -10.78
N LEU A 181 20.09 -1.46 -9.61
CA LEU A 181 19.20 -1.41 -8.45
C LEU A 181 17.96 -0.56 -8.73
N GLY A 182 18.14 0.63 -9.32
CA GLY A 182 17.08 1.57 -9.63
C GLY A 182 16.05 0.99 -10.58
N LEU A 183 16.50 0.26 -11.61
CA LEU A 183 15.62 -0.48 -12.52
C LEU A 183 14.85 -1.59 -11.78
N ALA A 184 15.55 -2.43 -11.01
CA ALA A 184 14.93 -3.54 -10.30
C ALA A 184 13.88 -3.08 -9.27
N VAL A 185 14.16 -1.99 -8.53
CA VAL A 185 13.20 -1.34 -7.62
C VAL A 185 12.01 -0.80 -8.41
N SER A 186 12.26 -0.13 -9.54
CA SER A 186 11.19 0.45 -10.37
C SER A 186 10.25 -0.60 -10.94
N GLU A 187 10.76 -1.75 -11.37
CA GLU A 187 9.94 -2.89 -11.81
C GLU A 187 9.00 -3.36 -10.69
N ARG A 188 9.49 -3.46 -9.45
CA ARG A 188 8.66 -3.87 -8.30
C ARG A 188 7.67 -2.80 -7.87
N VAL A 189 8.05 -1.53 -7.93
CA VAL A 189 7.14 -0.42 -7.66
C VAL A 189 6.00 -0.40 -8.68
N VAL A 190 6.29 -0.50 -9.97
CA VAL A 190 5.25 -0.54 -11.01
C VAL A 190 4.35 -1.76 -10.86
N GLU A 191 4.91 -2.94 -10.62
CA GLU A 191 4.12 -4.15 -10.37
C GLU A 191 3.25 -4.01 -9.12
N THR A 192 3.68 -3.26 -8.10
CA THR A 192 2.87 -2.97 -6.91
C THR A 192 1.72 -2.02 -7.21
N LEU A 193 1.98 -0.93 -7.95
CA LEU A 193 0.98 0.10 -8.25
C LEU A 193 -0.05 -0.38 -9.30
N VAL A 194 0.40 -1.15 -10.29
CA VAL A 194 -0.39 -1.71 -11.39
C VAL A 194 -0.03 -3.20 -11.61
N PRO A 195 -0.53 -4.11 -10.74
CA PRO A 195 -0.21 -5.54 -10.84
C PRO A 195 -0.60 -6.12 -12.20
N ARG A 196 0.36 -6.72 -12.90
CA ARG A 196 0.21 -7.19 -14.28
C ARG A 196 -0.92 -8.19 -14.41
N GLU A 197 -0.98 -9.16 -13.51
CA GLU A 197 -2.00 -10.22 -13.57
C GLU A 197 -3.42 -9.66 -13.40
N THR A 198 -3.58 -8.72 -12.47
CA THR A 198 -4.85 -8.00 -12.28
C THR A 198 -5.17 -7.12 -13.48
N ALA A 199 -4.16 -6.45 -14.06
CA ALA A 199 -4.32 -5.60 -15.22
C ALA A 199 -4.80 -6.37 -16.46
N ILE A 200 -4.21 -7.53 -16.76
CA ILE A 200 -4.61 -8.38 -17.90
C ILE A 200 -6.09 -8.75 -17.81
N ILE A 201 -6.55 -9.13 -16.62
CA ILE A 201 -7.95 -9.51 -16.38
C ILE A 201 -8.85 -8.26 -16.49
N ALA A 202 -8.47 -7.17 -15.84
CA ALA A 202 -9.29 -5.96 -15.78
C ALA A 202 -9.44 -5.29 -17.15
N LEU A 203 -8.37 -5.20 -17.95
CA LEU A 203 -8.39 -4.57 -19.27
C LEU A 203 -9.29 -5.30 -20.27
N ARG A 204 -9.40 -6.64 -20.15
CA ARG A 204 -10.32 -7.48 -20.94
C ARG A 204 -11.74 -7.53 -20.38
N GLY A 205 -11.91 -7.09 -19.14
CA GLY A 205 -13.18 -7.13 -18.44
C GLY A 205 -14.13 -6.01 -18.86
N ASP A 206 -15.35 -6.11 -18.38
CA ASP A 206 -16.37 -5.10 -18.61
C ASP A 206 -16.14 -3.84 -17.75
N TYR A 207 -16.81 -2.78 -18.17
CA TYR A 207 -16.96 -1.58 -17.36
C TYR A 207 -17.59 -1.93 -15.99
N PRO A 208 -17.13 -1.34 -14.87
CA PRO A 208 -16.14 -0.26 -14.78
C PRO A 208 -14.68 -0.72 -14.66
N SER A 209 -14.42 -2.03 -14.55
CA SER A 209 -13.09 -2.56 -14.24
C SER A 209 -12.05 -2.19 -15.30
N SER A 210 -12.39 -2.32 -16.59
CA SER A 210 -11.49 -1.92 -17.69
C SER A 210 -11.23 -0.43 -17.70
N ALA A 211 -12.26 0.40 -17.55
CA ALA A 211 -12.11 1.86 -17.50
C ALA A 211 -11.24 2.33 -16.33
N LEU A 212 -11.41 1.73 -15.14
CA LEU A 212 -10.59 2.03 -13.97
C LEU A 212 -9.12 1.62 -14.18
N MET A 213 -8.86 0.47 -14.81
CA MET A 213 -7.50 0.04 -15.11
C MET A 213 -6.83 0.94 -16.15
N TRP A 214 -7.53 1.27 -17.24
CA TRP A 214 -7.07 2.25 -18.22
C TRP A 214 -6.73 3.60 -17.60
N HIS A 215 -7.60 4.09 -16.72
CA HIS A 215 -7.37 5.35 -16.01
C HIS A 215 -6.13 5.29 -15.11
N ARG A 216 -5.94 4.20 -14.35
CA ARG A 216 -4.78 4.03 -13.47
C ARG A 216 -3.45 4.00 -14.25
N TYR A 217 -3.37 3.24 -15.34
CA TYR A 217 -2.20 3.25 -16.22
C TYR A 217 -1.95 4.63 -16.83
N GLY A 218 -3.02 5.31 -17.25
CA GLY A 218 -2.91 6.65 -17.78
C GLY A 218 -2.34 7.65 -16.79
N ARG A 219 -2.82 7.64 -15.54
CA ARG A 219 -2.29 8.50 -14.48
C ARG A 219 -0.80 8.26 -14.24
N LEU A 220 -0.38 6.98 -14.23
CA LEU A 220 1.02 6.63 -14.03
C LEU A 220 1.88 7.05 -15.24
N GLY A 221 1.37 6.87 -16.46
CA GLY A 221 2.03 7.36 -17.67
C GLY A 221 2.14 8.89 -17.71
N GLU A 222 1.10 9.61 -17.30
CA GLU A 222 1.10 11.08 -17.22
C GLU A 222 2.15 11.59 -16.22
N GLU A 223 2.19 10.99 -15.02
CA GLU A 223 3.18 11.31 -13.98
C GLU A 223 4.62 11.05 -14.45
N LEU A 224 4.84 9.96 -15.19
CA LEU A 224 6.16 9.58 -15.70
C LEU A 224 6.48 10.18 -17.07
N GLY A 225 5.59 10.99 -17.64
CA GLY A 225 5.77 11.61 -18.97
C GLY A 225 5.85 10.61 -20.13
N VAL A 226 5.27 9.41 -20.00
CA VAL A 226 5.34 8.34 -20.99
C VAL A 226 3.95 7.82 -21.39
N SER A 227 3.73 7.63 -22.69
CA SER A 227 2.46 7.04 -23.18
C SER A 227 2.52 5.52 -23.17
N VAL A 228 1.51 4.90 -22.53
CA VAL A 228 1.26 3.46 -22.50
C VAL A 228 0.10 3.04 -23.41
N GLU A 229 -0.52 4.00 -24.08
CA GLU A 229 -1.79 3.83 -24.79
C GLU A 229 -1.71 2.79 -25.91
N ARG A 230 -0.61 2.78 -26.67
CA ARG A 230 -0.36 1.82 -27.75
C ARG A 230 -0.29 0.38 -27.22
N ASP A 231 0.45 0.19 -26.14
CA ASP A 231 0.70 -1.14 -25.55
C ASP A 231 -0.58 -1.69 -24.91
N LEU A 232 -1.35 -0.83 -24.21
CA LEU A 232 -2.64 -1.20 -23.64
C LEU A 232 -3.70 -1.52 -24.70
N ARG A 233 -3.73 -0.81 -25.84
CA ARG A 233 -4.63 -1.15 -26.97
C ARG A 233 -4.32 -2.50 -27.58
N ALA A 234 -3.06 -2.92 -27.51
CA ALA A 234 -2.61 -4.25 -27.91
C ALA A 234 -2.78 -5.30 -26.80
N GLU A 235 -3.49 -4.97 -25.69
CA GLU A 235 -3.66 -5.80 -24.50
C GLU A 235 -2.34 -6.28 -23.87
N ASN A 236 -1.27 -5.49 -24.03
CA ASN A 236 0.07 -5.83 -23.58
C ASN A 236 0.42 -5.06 -22.30
N ALA A 237 -0.19 -5.49 -21.19
CA ALA A 237 0.12 -4.97 -19.86
C ALA A 237 1.60 -5.14 -19.50
N THR A 238 2.25 -6.23 -19.94
CA THR A 238 3.68 -6.47 -19.71
C THR A 238 4.55 -5.39 -20.36
N ALA A 239 4.30 -5.05 -21.62
CA ALA A 239 5.04 -3.98 -22.30
C ALA A 239 4.76 -2.62 -21.66
N SER A 240 3.53 -2.38 -21.23
CA SER A 240 3.15 -1.15 -20.51
C SER A 240 3.89 -1.04 -19.18
N ASN A 241 3.92 -2.10 -18.35
CA ASN A 241 4.65 -2.12 -17.08
C ASN A 241 6.15 -1.92 -17.27
N ARG A 242 6.76 -2.59 -18.27
CA ARG A 242 8.18 -2.39 -18.58
C ARG A 242 8.46 -0.94 -18.95
N ARG A 243 7.66 -0.36 -19.85
CA ARG A 243 7.82 1.03 -20.28
C ARG A 243 7.70 2.02 -19.11
N LEU A 244 6.79 1.78 -18.19
CA LEU A 244 6.63 2.60 -16.98
C LEU A 244 7.83 2.42 -16.02
N ALA A 245 8.32 1.18 -15.85
CA ALA A 245 9.48 0.91 -15.01
C ALA A 245 10.75 1.56 -15.57
N ASP A 246 10.98 1.45 -16.89
CA ASP A 246 12.08 2.10 -17.59
C ASP A 246 12.03 3.63 -17.42
N ALA A 247 10.83 4.22 -17.43
CA ALA A 247 10.64 5.66 -17.23
C ALA A 247 10.86 6.10 -15.77
N LEU A 248 10.54 5.23 -14.79
CA LEU A 248 10.73 5.49 -13.37
C LEU A 248 12.19 5.30 -12.92
N ALA A 249 12.92 4.37 -13.55
CA ALA A 249 14.27 3.94 -13.14
C ALA A 249 15.27 5.09 -12.94
N PRO A 250 15.39 6.10 -13.82
CA PRO A 250 16.33 7.20 -13.62
C PRO A 250 16.04 8.05 -12.38
N ARG A 251 14.75 8.26 -12.06
CA ARG A 251 14.34 9.00 -10.85
C ARG A 251 14.70 8.21 -9.61
N VAL A 252 14.44 6.90 -9.60
CA VAL A 252 14.79 6.02 -8.47
C VAL A 252 16.30 5.88 -8.31
N GLU A 253 17.05 5.70 -9.38
CA GLU A 253 18.52 5.65 -9.34
C GLU A 253 19.09 6.92 -8.70
N SER A 254 18.70 8.10 -9.20
CA SER A 254 19.17 9.37 -8.67
C SER A 254 18.86 9.49 -7.18
N ASP A 255 17.64 9.14 -6.79
CA ASP A 255 17.19 9.24 -5.40
C ASP A 255 17.93 8.29 -4.46
N LEU A 256 18.23 7.07 -4.91
CA LEU A 256 19.06 6.13 -4.16
C LEU A 256 20.50 6.62 -4.03
N ARG A 257 21.07 7.18 -5.10
CA ARG A 257 22.44 7.72 -5.12
C ARG A 257 22.59 8.93 -4.20
N ASP A 258 21.56 9.75 -4.09
CA ASP A 258 21.55 10.94 -3.24
C ASP A 258 21.40 10.59 -1.74
N ARG A 259 20.86 9.41 -1.41
CA ARG A 259 20.53 9.01 -0.03
C ARG A 259 21.50 8.03 0.61
N PHE A 260 22.15 7.19 -0.19
CA PHE A 260 22.98 6.09 0.31
C PHE A 260 24.40 6.21 -0.21
N ASP A 261 25.37 5.85 0.62
CA ASP A 261 26.79 5.95 0.25
C ASP A 261 27.20 4.86 -0.75
N SER A 262 26.44 3.76 -0.83
CA SER A 262 26.73 2.63 -1.70
C SER A 262 25.48 1.89 -2.20
N PRO A 263 25.56 1.21 -3.37
CA PRO A 263 24.49 0.33 -3.85
C PRO A 263 24.14 -0.79 -2.86
N SER A 264 25.12 -1.34 -2.14
CA SER A 264 24.89 -2.39 -1.14
C SER A 264 24.10 -1.90 0.07
N GLU A 265 24.34 -0.67 0.51
CA GLU A 265 23.58 -0.04 1.59
C GLU A 265 22.14 0.23 1.13
N ALA A 266 21.98 0.81 -0.06
CA ALA A 266 20.67 1.04 -0.66
C ALA A 266 19.88 -0.27 -0.82
N ALA A 267 20.50 -1.32 -1.37
CA ALA A 267 19.86 -2.63 -1.55
C ALA A 267 19.40 -3.24 -0.22
N SER A 268 20.13 -3.00 0.88
CA SER A 268 19.76 -3.45 2.22
C SER A 268 18.60 -2.64 2.83
N ALA A 269 18.39 -1.40 2.37
CA ALA A 269 17.32 -0.52 2.81
C ALA A 269 16.03 -0.65 1.97
N VAL A 270 16.10 -1.30 0.80
CA VAL A 270 14.93 -1.54 -0.05
C VAL A 270 13.99 -2.54 0.60
N ASP A 271 12.74 -2.13 0.77
CA ASP A 271 11.70 -2.92 1.43
C ASP A 271 10.33 -2.86 0.71
N VAL A 272 10.35 -2.90 -0.62
CA VAL A 272 9.13 -2.84 -1.47
C VAL A 272 8.07 -3.90 -1.12
N HIS A 273 8.50 -5.04 -0.59
CA HIS A 273 7.66 -6.20 -0.26
C HIS A 273 6.93 -6.09 1.08
N ARG A 274 7.11 -5.00 1.84
CA ARG A 274 6.53 -4.84 3.17
C ARG A 274 5.82 -3.49 3.32
N VAL A 275 4.78 -3.53 4.14
CA VAL A 275 4.14 -2.36 4.74
C VAL A 275 4.51 -2.35 6.21
N ARG A 276 5.00 -1.21 6.70
CA ARG A 276 5.26 -0.99 8.12
C ARG A 276 4.00 -0.42 8.76
N ILE A 277 3.52 -1.06 9.82
CA ILE A 277 2.45 -0.52 10.66
C ILE A 277 3.03 -0.18 12.02
N VAL A 278 2.95 1.09 12.41
CA VAL A 278 3.41 1.59 13.71
C VAL A 278 2.19 1.90 14.55
N VAL A 279 2.09 1.25 15.70
CA VAL A 279 1.11 1.54 16.74
C VAL A 279 1.82 2.39 17.79
N ARG A 280 1.30 3.58 18.07
CA ARG A 280 1.79 4.46 19.14
C ARG A 280 0.68 4.66 20.18
N ALA A 281 1.01 4.53 21.45
CA ALA A 281 0.12 4.86 22.55
C ALA A 281 0.81 5.82 23.53
N TRP A 282 0.01 6.62 24.23
CA TRP A 282 0.49 7.55 25.25
C TRP A 282 -0.53 7.69 26.37
N GLU A 283 -0.10 8.23 27.50
CA GLU A 283 -1.02 8.70 28.53
C GLU A 283 -1.48 10.13 28.21
N SER A 284 -2.77 10.39 28.35
CA SER A 284 -3.23 11.78 28.50
C SER A 284 -2.76 12.25 29.87
N GLU A 285 -2.02 13.36 29.96
CA GLU A 285 -1.68 13.97 31.25
C GLU A 285 -2.95 14.04 32.10
N GLY A 286 -2.93 13.32 33.22
CA GLY A 286 -3.99 13.41 34.22
C GLY A 286 -4.14 14.88 34.58
N ARG A 287 -5.35 15.41 34.42
CA ARG A 287 -5.74 16.70 34.96
C ARG A 287 -5.35 16.69 36.43
N VAL A 288 -4.27 17.38 36.78
CA VAL A 288 -3.88 17.58 38.19
C VAL A 288 -5.08 18.24 38.83
N ALA A 289 -5.67 17.53 39.79
CA ALA A 289 -6.90 17.91 40.49
C ALA A 289 -6.75 19.25 41.21
#